data_AF-B2ZDQ4-F1
#
_entry.id   AF-B2ZDQ4-F1
#
_cell.length_a   1.000
_cell.length_b   1.000
_cell.length_c   1.000
_cell.angle_alpha   90.00
_cell.angle_beta   90.00
_cell.angle_gamma   90.00
#
_symmetry.space_group_name_H-M   'P 1'
#
loop_
_entity.id
_entity.type
_entity.pdbx_description
1 polymer ?
#
loop_
_entity_poly.entity_id
_entity_poly.type
_entity_poly.pdbx_seq_one_letter_code
_entity_poly.pdbx_strand_id
1 'polypeptide(L)'
;MTTAAKMFFVFLIVSLVAFVNSNPTNMEEERQVALTNSINQFSAQFYKETAAELPGENLVMSPLSADIALALLSMGAKGQTLKELNAGLFLPDIEFTKAAFRPAIDKLRAVKGVTLNVANKVYI
;
A
#
# COMPACT_ATOMS: atom_id res chain seq x y z
N MET A 1 -25.32 12.23 44.39
CA MET A 1 -25.06 12.73 43.01
C MET A 1 -23.61 12.42 42.56
N THR A 2 -23.13 11.18 42.65
CA THR A 2 -21.65 10.98 42.71
C THR A 2 -21.04 9.90 41.81
N THR A 3 -21.80 8.94 41.28
CA THR A 3 -21.22 7.83 40.48
C THR A 3 -21.47 7.99 38.98
N ALA A 4 -22.70 8.34 38.58
CA ALA A 4 -23.05 8.53 37.17
C ALA A 4 -22.27 9.71 36.54
N ALA A 5 -22.13 10.82 37.26
CA ALA A 5 -21.36 11.98 36.80
C ALA A 5 -19.86 11.67 36.65
N LYS A 6 -19.29 10.82 37.52
CA LYS A 6 -17.90 10.36 37.42
C LYS A 6 -17.69 9.43 36.22
N MET A 7 -18.60 8.48 35.99
CA MET A 7 -18.55 7.61 34.79
C MET A 7 -18.65 8.43 33.50
N PHE A 8 -19.54 9.42 33.46
CA PHE A 8 -19.69 10.28 32.29
C PHE A 8 -18.42 11.11 32.02
N PHE A 9 -17.79 11.64 33.07
CA PHE A 9 -16.55 12.41 32.95
C PHE A 9 -15.36 11.53 32.51
N VAL A 10 -15.26 10.30 33.02
CA VAL A 10 -14.25 9.33 32.56
C VAL A 10 -14.46 8.95 31.10
N PHE A 11 -15.71 8.71 30.69
CA PHE A 11 -16.03 8.41 29.30
C PHE A 11 -15.70 9.59 28.37
N LEU A 12 -15.97 10.82 28.81
CA LEU A 12 -15.62 12.04 28.10
C LEU A 12 -14.09 12.15 27.90
N ILE A 13 -13.29 11.91 28.95
CA ILE A 13 -11.83 11.93 28.87
C ILE A 13 -11.32 10.84 27.92
N VAL A 14 -11.84 9.62 28.00
CA VAL A 14 -11.42 8.52 27.11
C VAL A 14 -11.76 8.84 25.66
N SER A 15 -12.95 9.38 25.39
CA SER A 15 -13.35 9.80 24.04
C SER A 15 -12.51 10.96 23.50
N LEU A 16 -12.12 11.90 24.37
CA LEU A 16 -11.26 13.03 24.01
C LEU A 16 -9.83 12.56 23.68
N VAL A 17 -9.29 11.62 24.47
CA VAL A 17 -7.99 11.00 24.19
C VAL A 17 -8.02 10.20 22.89
N ALA A 18 -9.10 9.47 22.60
CA ALA A 18 -9.28 8.80 21.31
C ALA A 18 -9.33 9.79 20.14
N PHE A 19 -10.02 10.92 20.30
CA PHE A 19 -10.11 11.97 19.28
C PHE A 19 -8.78 12.71 19.04
N VAL A 20 -8.02 12.99 20.10
CA VAL A 20 -6.67 13.59 19.98
C VAL A 20 -5.68 12.64 19.30
N ASN A 21 -5.84 11.33 19.50
CA ASN A 21 -5.01 10.32 18.82
C ASN A 21 -5.43 10.02 17.38
N SER A 22 -6.66 10.35 16.97
CA SER A 22 -7.07 10.30 15.56
C SER A 22 -6.49 11.47 14.78
N ASN A 23 -5.17 11.48 14.60
CA ASN A 23 -4.49 12.41 13.72
C ASN A 23 -4.47 11.81 12.29
N PRO A 24 -4.98 12.51 11.26
CA PRO A 24 -5.01 11.98 9.89
C PRO A 24 -3.61 11.62 9.34
N THR A 25 -2.53 12.15 9.92
CA THR A 25 -1.15 11.77 9.58
C THR A 25 -0.83 10.32 9.94
N ASN A 26 -1.37 9.80 11.03
CA ASN A 26 -1.05 8.45 11.53
C ASN A 26 -1.62 7.38 10.57
N MET A 27 -2.82 7.60 10.06
CA MET A 27 -3.49 6.66 9.15
C MET A 27 -2.82 6.57 7.78
N GLU A 28 -2.34 7.69 7.25
CA GLU A 28 -1.60 7.70 5.98
C GLU A 28 -0.23 7.02 6.15
N GLU A 29 0.49 7.30 7.23
CA GLU A 29 1.76 6.62 7.52
C GLU A 29 1.58 5.11 7.68
N GLU A 30 0.58 4.65 8.43
CA GLU A 30 0.23 3.23 8.56
C GLU A 30 -0.07 2.59 7.21
N ARG A 31 -0.84 3.27 6.35
CA ARG A 31 -1.15 2.80 4.99
C ARG A 31 0.11 2.67 4.14
N GLN A 32 1.03 3.62 4.24
CA GLN A 32 2.30 3.59 3.51
C GLN A 32 3.23 2.49 4.00
N VAL A 33 3.25 2.20 5.31
CA VAL A 33 3.96 1.05 5.88
C VAL A 33 3.36 -0.26 5.37
N ALA A 34 2.03 -0.39 5.38
CA ALA A 34 1.35 -1.57 4.85
C ALA A 34 1.66 -1.78 3.36
N LEU A 35 1.61 -0.72 2.54
CA LEU A 35 1.92 -0.78 1.12
C LEU A 35 3.38 -1.20 0.89
N THR A 36 4.32 -0.65 1.67
CA THR A 36 5.74 -1.02 1.60
C THR A 36 5.93 -2.51 1.88
N ASN A 37 5.22 -3.06 2.87
CA ASN A 37 5.27 -4.48 3.19
C ASN A 37 4.72 -5.35 2.05
N SER A 38 3.58 -4.97 1.45
CA SER A 38 3.00 -5.66 0.29
C SER A 38 3.98 -5.68 -0.89
N ILE A 39 4.55 -4.52 -1.24
CA ILE A 39 5.52 -4.40 -2.34
C ILE A 39 6.77 -5.24 -2.06
N ASN A 40 7.27 -5.26 -0.81
CA ASN A 40 8.42 -6.08 -0.45
C ASN A 40 8.15 -7.58 -0.58
N GLN A 41 6.97 -8.04 -0.17
CA GLN A 41 6.56 -9.45 -0.31
C GLN A 41 6.42 -9.84 -1.78
N PHE A 42 5.71 -9.03 -2.57
CA PHE A 42 5.63 -9.21 -4.02
C PHE A 42 7.01 -9.22 -4.67
N SER A 43 7.87 -8.26 -4.32
CA SER A 43 9.22 -8.14 -4.89
C SER A 43 10.09 -9.37 -4.61
N ALA A 44 10.03 -9.89 -3.39
CA ALA A 44 10.78 -11.09 -3.01
C ALA A 44 10.29 -12.32 -3.77
N GLN A 45 8.97 -12.50 -3.89
CA GLN A 45 8.38 -13.61 -4.63
C GLN A 45 8.67 -13.50 -6.13
N PHE A 46 8.46 -12.32 -6.72
CA PHE A 46 8.69 -12.06 -8.14
C PHE A 46 10.16 -12.26 -8.52
N TYR A 47 11.10 -11.81 -7.68
CA TYR A 47 12.52 -12.09 -7.86
C TYR A 47 12.80 -13.58 -7.81
N LYS A 48 12.30 -14.30 -6.80
CA LYS A 48 12.55 -15.75 -6.64
C LYS A 48 12.07 -16.53 -7.85
N GLU A 49 10.86 -16.23 -8.35
CA GLU A 49 10.29 -16.89 -9.52
C GLU A 49 11.10 -16.57 -10.78
N THR A 50 11.45 -15.30 -11.01
CA THR A 50 12.19 -14.90 -12.21
C THR A 50 13.64 -15.40 -12.22
N ALA A 51 14.31 -15.38 -11.06
CA ALA A 51 15.70 -15.84 -10.94
C ALA A 51 15.83 -17.36 -11.10
N ALA A 52 14.78 -18.12 -10.73
CA ALA A 52 14.76 -19.57 -10.94
C ALA A 52 14.75 -19.94 -12.45
N GLU A 53 14.15 -19.10 -13.29
CA GLU A 53 14.08 -19.29 -14.74
C GLU A 53 15.37 -18.85 -15.47
N LEU A 54 16.22 -18.05 -14.83
CA LEU A 54 17.44 -17.48 -15.41
C LEU A 54 18.70 -17.81 -14.59
N PRO A 55 18.99 -19.10 -14.35
CA PRO A 55 20.08 -19.51 -13.47
C PRO A 55 21.45 -19.11 -14.03
N GLY A 56 22.22 -18.34 -13.24
CA GLY A 56 23.58 -17.93 -13.58
C GLY A 56 23.65 -16.75 -14.56
N GLU A 57 22.52 -16.15 -14.92
CA GLU A 57 22.46 -14.95 -15.76
C GLU A 57 22.37 -13.67 -14.93
N ASN A 58 22.73 -12.55 -15.56
CA ASN A 58 22.53 -11.24 -14.95
C ASN A 58 21.04 -10.86 -15.01
N LEU A 59 20.45 -10.60 -13.85
CA LEU A 59 19.05 -10.18 -13.72
C LEU A 59 18.96 -8.73 -13.25
N VAL A 60 18.28 -7.89 -14.03
CA VAL A 60 17.87 -6.54 -13.61
C VAL A 60 16.36 -6.45 -13.78
N MET A 61 15.67 -6.04 -12.72
CA MET A 61 14.22 -5.90 -12.72
C MET A 61 13.76 -4.74 -11.85
N SER A 62 12.56 -4.24 -12.13
CA SER A 62 11.86 -3.27 -11.28
C SER A 62 10.54 -3.88 -10.79
N PRO A 63 10.55 -4.62 -9.66
CA PRO A 63 9.34 -5.17 -9.08
C PRO A 63 8.28 -4.09 -8.82
N LEU A 64 8.70 -2.92 -8.34
CA LEU A 64 7.82 -1.76 -8.14
C LEU A 64 7.06 -1.35 -9.42
N SER A 65 7.71 -1.37 -10.59
CA SER A 65 7.04 -1.01 -11.84
C SER A 65 5.99 -2.05 -12.23
N ALA A 66 6.31 -3.34 -12.08
CA ALA A 66 5.35 -4.42 -12.33
C ALA A 66 4.17 -4.35 -11.36
N ASP A 67 4.44 -4.13 -10.08
CA ASP A 67 3.44 -3.98 -9.02
C ASP A 67 2.46 -2.83 -9.33
N ILE A 68 2.96 -1.64 -9.68
CA ILE A 68 2.11 -0.50 -10.04
C ILE A 68 1.23 -0.83 -11.26
N ALA A 69 1.79 -1.47 -12.30
CA ALA A 69 1.03 -1.84 -13.49
C ALA A 69 -0.09 -2.85 -13.16
N LEU A 70 0.20 -3.86 -12.35
CA LEU A 70 -0.77 -4.87 -11.93
C LEU A 70 -1.81 -4.30 -10.95
N ALA A 71 -1.44 -3.37 -10.08
CA ALA A 71 -2.36 -2.64 -9.22
C ALA A 71 -3.32 -1.74 -10.02
N LEU A 72 -2.84 -1.12 -11.13
CA LEU A 72 -3.72 -0.43 -12.07
C LEU A 72 -4.72 -1.39 -12.72
N LEU A 73 -4.26 -2.59 -13.11
CA LEU A 73 -5.15 -3.62 -13.65
C LEU A 73 -6.17 -4.13 -12.61
N SER A 74 -5.77 -4.30 -11.35
CA SER A 74 -6.67 -4.74 -10.29
C SER A 74 -7.82 -3.76 -10.07
N MET A 75 -7.56 -2.46 -10.19
CA MET A 75 -8.62 -1.43 -10.11
C MET A 75 -9.65 -1.52 -11.24
N GLY A 76 -9.30 -2.10 -12.39
CA GLY A 76 -10.22 -2.37 -13.51
C GLY A 76 -10.87 -3.76 -13.49
N ALA A 77 -10.35 -4.69 -12.66
CA ALA A 77 -10.80 -6.07 -12.60
C ALA A 77 -12.01 -6.26 -11.67
N LYS A 78 -12.69 -7.41 -11.80
CA LYS A 78 -13.81 -7.83 -10.94
C LYS A 78 -13.76 -9.32 -10.67
N GLY A 79 -14.58 -9.78 -9.72
CA GLY A 79 -14.78 -11.21 -9.46
C GLY A 79 -13.49 -11.94 -9.11
N GLN A 80 -13.26 -13.09 -9.74
CA GLN A 80 -12.10 -13.94 -9.48
C GLN A 80 -10.78 -13.26 -9.86
N THR A 81 -10.75 -12.53 -10.98
CA THR A 81 -9.55 -11.82 -11.45
C THR A 81 -9.07 -10.79 -10.43
N LEU A 82 -9.98 -10.01 -9.84
CA LEU A 82 -9.63 -9.06 -8.78
C LEU A 82 -9.04 -9.77 -7.55
N LYS A 83 -9.60 -10.91 -7.15
CA LYS A 83 -9.12 -11.68 -6.00
C LYS A 83 -7.70 -12.20 -6.22
N GLU A 84 -7.42 -12.75 -7.39
CA GLU A 84 -6.09 -13.27 -7.73
C GLU A 84 -5.05 -12.16 -7.82
N LEU A 85 -5.39 -11.03 -8.43
CA LEU A 85 -4.50 -9.86 -8.48
C LEU A 85 -4.18 -9.34 -7.07
N ASN A 86 -5.18 -9.19 -6.20
CA ASN A 86 -4.95 -8.74 -4.83
C ASN A 86 -4.12 -9.74 -4.03
N ALA A 87 -4.38 -11.04 -4.19
CA ALA A 87 -3.61 -12.08 -3.52
C ALA A 87 -2.14 -12.08 -3.95
N GLY A 88 -1.87 -12.01 -5.26
CA GLY A 88 -0.50 -12.00 -5.80
C GLY A 88 0.28 -10.73 -5.46
N LEU A 89 -0.39 -9.59 -5.33
CA LEU A 89 0.21 -8.30 -4.96
C LEU A 89 0.23 -8.06 -3.45
N PHE A 90 -0.28 -9.00 -2.65
CA PHE A 90 -0.43 -8.84 -1.20
C PHE A 90 -1.22 -7.57 -0.81
N LEU A 91 -2.20 -7.19 -1.62
CA LEU A 91 -3.02 -6.00 -1.41
C LEU A 91 -4.31 -6.37 -0.65
N PRO A 92 -4.67 -5.64 0.42
CA PRO A 92 -5.87 -5.93 1.21
C PRO A 92 -7.17 -5.86 0.40
N ASP A 93 -7.42 -4.73 -0.25
CA ASP A 93 -8.61 -4.47 -1.04
C ASP A 93 -8.40 -3.29 -2.00
N ILE A 94 -9.39 -3.05 -2.86
CA ILE A 94 -9.35 -2.01 -3.88
C ILE A 94 -9.36 -0.58 -3.30
N GLU A 95 -9.97 -0.36 -2.14
CA GLU A 95 -10.03 0.97 -1.51
C GLU A 95 -8.68 1.33 -0.89
N PHE A 96 -8.00 0.36 -0.28
CA PHE A 96 -6.60 0.47 0.09
C PHE A 96 -5.73 0.81 -1.12
N THR A 97 -5.84 0.05 -2.22
CA THR A 97 -5.01 0.24 -3.43
C THR A 97 -5.17 1.66 -4.00
N LYS A 98 -6.41 2.14 -4.16
CA LYS A 98 -6.69 3.49 -4.67
C LYS A 98 -6.07 4.58 -3.81
N ALA A 99 -6.11 4.40 -2.48
CA ALA A 99 -5.64 5.40 -1.53
C ALA A 99 -4.12 5.38 -1.34
N ALA A 100 -3.48 4.20 -1.40
CA ALA A 100 -2.08 4.04 -1.01
C ALA A 100 -1.07 4.40 -2.11
N PHE A 101 -1.38 4.10 -3.37
CA PHE A 101 -0.41 4.20 -4.47
C PHE A 101 -0.12 5.64 -4.91
N ARG A 102 -1.12 6.53 -4.88
CA ARG A 102 -0.91 7.92 -5.34
C ARG A 102 0.14 8.65 -4.50
N PRO A 103 0.06 8.65 -3.16
CA PRO A 103 1.08 9.29 -2.32
C PRO A 103 2.45 8.62 -2.45
N ALA A 104 2.50 7.30 -2.61
CA ALA A 104 3.75 6.57 -2.83
C ALA A 104 4.45 7.03 -4.13
N ILE A 105 3.72 7.13 -5.24
CA ILE A 105 4.23 7.62 -6.53
C ILE A 105 4.72 9.08 -6.42
N ASP A 106 3.99 9.92 -5.69
CA ASP A 106 4.39 11.32 -5.50
C ASP A 106 5.70 11.44 -4.69
N LYS A 107 5.88 10.60 -3.66
CA LYS A 107 7.15 10.51 -2.93
C LYS A 107 8.30 10.07 -3.83
N LEU A 108 8.09 9.07 -4.69
CA LEU A 108 9.11 8.57 -5.63
C LEU A 108 9.53 9.64 -6.64
N ARG A 109 8.59 10.44 -7.15
CA ARG A 109 8.88 11.56 -8.06
C ARG A 109 9.64 12.71 -7.41
N ALA A 110 9.55 12.84 -6.09
CA ALA A 110 10.22 13.91 -5.34
C ALA A 110 11.66 13.54 -4.90
N VAL A 111 12.12 12.32 -5.17
CA VAL A 111 13.47 11.89 -4.80
C VAL A 111 14.53 12.73 -5.51
N LYS A 112 15.50 13.23 -4.75
CA LYS A 112 16.63 14.03 -5.25
C LYS A 112 17.89 13.15 -5.39
N GLY A 113 18.78 13.52 -6.30
CA GLY A 113 20.07 12.85 -6.48
C GLY A 113 20.07 11.66 -7.44
N VAL A 114 18.90 11.26 -7.96
CA VAL A 114 18.74 10.26 -9.02
C VAL A 114 17.67 10.74 -10.01
N THR A 115 17.73 10.22 -11.24
CA THR A 115 16.62 10.37 -12.19
C THR A 115 15.71 9.15 -12.05
N LEU A 116 14.53 9.34 -11.47
CA LEU A 116 13.53 8.28 -11.30
C LEU A 116 12.22 8.66 -12.00
N ASN A 117 11.93 7.99 -13.11
CA ASN A 117 10.72 8.24 -13.91
C ASN A 117 9.80 7.03 -13.82
N VAL A 118 8.54 7.26 -13.42
CA VAL A 118 7.50 6.23 -13.35
C VAL A 118 6.36 6.60 -14.30
N ALA A 119 6.06 5.71 -15.25
CA ALA A 119 5.03 5.91 -16.26
C ALA A 119 4.30 4.58 -16.54
N ASN A 120 2.96 4.65 -16.60
CA ASN A 120 2.10 3.53 -16.98
C ASN A 120 1.13 3.98 -18.06
N LYS A 121 0.83 3.11 -19.02
CA LYS A 121 -0.11 3.37 -20.11
C LYS A 121 -0.96 2.14 -20.39
N VAL A 122 -2.26 2.36 -20.56
CA VAL A 122 -3.23 1.34 -20.99
C VAL A 122 -3.58 1.60 -22.44
N TYR A 123 -3.54 0.56 -23.28
CA TYR A 123 -3.99 0.58 -24.67
C TYR A 123 -5.30 -0.20 -24.74
N ILE A 124 -6.32 0.40 -25.35
CA ILE A 124 -7.66 -0.18 -25.55
C ILE A 124 -7.93 -0.23 -27.04
#